data_AF-A0A3C0GIA8-F1
#
_entry.id   AF-A0A3C0GIA8-F1
#
_cell.length_a   1.000
_cell.length_b   1.000
_cell.length_c   1.000
_cell.angle_alpha   90.00
_cell.angle_beta   90.00
_cell.angle_gamma   90.00
#
_symmetry.space_group_name_H-M   'P 1'
#
loop_
_entity.id
_entity.type
_entity.pdbx_description
1 polymer ?
#
loop_
_entity_poly.entity_id
_entity_poly.type
_entity_poly.pdbx_seq_one_letter_code
_entity_poly.pdbx_strand_id
1 'polypeptide(L)'
;VLRINEACSFGEMNVISKCIPNEADVSDQLQAMDEEDRSIIRFALINNSEELRDYCFVNDAGYLEGDYADYFEQAISLEGTFKTQGKHAAGVVISSDRLHEVCPMVDQRSGGEKIAGLEMADLEALGHVKFDVLGINLLDKIMKIEEVLDGN
;
A
#
# COMPACT_ATOMS: atom_id res chain seq x y z
N VAL A 1 9.01 10.91 5.74
CA VAL A 1 9.00 12.12 6.60
C VAL A 1 10.38 12.42 7.16
N LEU A 2 10.94 11.60 8.05
CA LEU A 2 12.25 11.84 8.71
C LEU A 2 13.38 12.26 7.75
N ARG A 3 13.59 11.50 6.66
CA ARG A 3 14.63 11.81 5.65
C ARG A 3 14.45 13.19 4.99
N ILE A 4 13.22 13.60 4.70
CA ILE A 4 12.94 14.86 3.99
C ILE A 4 13.18 16.06 4.91
N ASN A 5 12.87 15.91 6.20
CA ASN A 5 13.07 16.95 7.20
C ASN A 5 14.48 16.95 7.81
N GLU A 6 15.39 16.08 7.34
CA GLU A 6 16.73 15.89 7.91
C GLU A 6 16.72 15.69 9.43
N ALA A 7 15.68 15.04 9.95
CA ALA A 7 15.36 15.02 11.37
C ALA A 7 16.36 14.22 12.23
N CYS A 8 16.98 13.18 11.67
CA CYS A 8 17.92 12.30 12.38
C CYS A 8 18.94 11.65 11.43
N SER A 9 19.89 10.92 12.01
CA SER A 9 20.88 10.16 11.24
C SER A 9 20.24 8.97 10.50
N PHE A 10 20.92 8.47 9.45
CA PHE A 10 20.47 7.28 8.73
C PHE A 10 20.39 6.03 9.62
N GLY A 11 21.20 5.96 10.68
CA GLY A 11 21.17 4.88 11.66
C GLY A 11 19.85 4.89 12.45
N GLU A 12 19.52 6.04 13.02
CA GLU A 12 18.28 6.24 13.79
C GLU A 12 17.04 6.03 12.92
N MET A 13 17.02 6.55 11.69
CA MET A 13 15.91 6.31 10.75
C MET A 13 15.67 4.82 10.52
N ASN A 14 16.73 4.02 10.37
CA ASN A 14 16.61 2.58 10.17
C ASN A 14 16.13 1.85 11.42
N VAL A 15 16.51 2.32 12.61
CA VAL A 15 16.00 1.76 13.88
C VAL A 15 14.51 2.03 13.98
N ILE A 16 14.10 3.29 13.86
CA ILE A 16 12.68 3.70 13.93
C ILE A 16 11.84 2.93 12.91
N SER A 17 12.30 2.83 11.66
CA SER A 17 11.54 2.18 10.59
C SER A 17 11.40 0.66 10.79
N LYS A 18 12.29 0.01 11.55
CA LYS A 18 12.20 -1.43 11.85
C LYS A 18 11.15 -1.74 12.93
N CYS A 19 10.86 -0.78 13.79
CA CYS A 19 9.86 -0.93 14.84
C CYS A 19 8.41 -0.82 14.30
N ILE A 20 8.24 -0.29 13.08
CA ILE A 20 6.95 -0.18 12.40
C ILE A 20 6.68 -1.48 11.63
N PRO A 21 5.61 -2.24 11.97
CA PRO A 21 5.31 -3.51 11.32
C PRO A 21 4.80 -3.31 9.88
N ASN A 22 4.80 -4.38 9.07
CA ASN A 22 4.11 -4.31 7.79
C ASN A 22 2.59 -4.43 8.01
N GLU A 23 1.81 -3.72 7.19
CA GLU A 23 0.34 -3.74 7.26
C GLU A 23 -0.23 -5.16 7.23
N ALA A 24 0.31 -6.03 6.38
CA ALA A 24 -0.15 -7.41 6.24
C ALA A 24 0.00 -8.23 7.53
N ASP A 25 1.02 -7.94 8.35
CA ASP A 25 1.31 -8.67 9.58
C ASP A 25 0.35 -8.29 10.72
N VAL A 26 -0.21 -7.08 10.66
CA VAL A 26 -1.09 -6.50 11.71
C VAL A 26 -2.51 -6.21 11.21
N SER A 27 -2.86 -6.66 10.00
CA SER A 27 -4.14 -6.35 9.34
C SER A 27 -5.35 -6.68 10.22
N ASP A 28 -5.36 -7.86 10.85
CA ASP A 28 -6.45 -8.30 11.73
C ASP A 28 -6.64 -7.36 12.94
N GLN A 29 -5.54 -6.83 13.48
CA GLN A 29 -5.55 -5.93 14.63
C GLN A 29 -5.97 -4.52 14.21
N LEU A 30 -5.51 -4.06 13.05
CA LEU A 30 -5.92 -2.78 12.46
C LEU A 30 -7.41 -2.75 12.12
N GLN A 31 -8.00 -3.89 11.73
CA GLN A 31 -9.44 -4.00 11.50
C GLN A 31 -10.27 -3.88 12.78
N ALA A 32 -9.70 -4.18 13.94
CA ALA A 32 -10.35 -4.02 15.24
C ALA A 32 -10.25 -2.59 15.78
N MET A 33 -9.45 -1.72 15.16
CA MET A 33 -9.35 -0.29 15.49
C MET A 33 -10.46 0.50 14.81
N ASP A 34 -10.85 1.62 15.42
CA ASP A 34 -11.75 2.59 14.82
C ASP A 34 -11.16 3.13 13.51
N GLU A 35 -12.03 3.37 12.52
CA GLU A 35 -11.61 3.73 11.17
C GLU A 35 -10.82 5.05 11.11
N GLU A 36 -11.12 5.98 12.02
CA GLU A 36 -10.42 7.26 12.15
C GLU A 36 -9.02 7.14 12.78
N ASP A 37 -8.78 6.11 13.58
CA ASP A 37 -7.52 5.88 14.30
C ASP A 37 -6.64 4.81 13.65
N ARG A 38 -7.08 4.23 12.53
CA ARG A 38 -6.39 3.14 11.84
C ARG A 38 -5.07 3.64 11.22
N SER A 39 -3.99 3.43 11.96
CA SER A 39 -2.63 3.79 11.55
C SER A 39 -1.64 2.72 12.06
N ILE A 40 -0.80 2.22 11.16
CA ILE A 40 0.28 1.27 11.49
C ILE A 40 1.31 1.96 12.39
N ILE A 41 1.53 3.26 12.17
CA ILE A 41 2.47 4.06 12.97
C ILE A 41 1.93 4.26 14.39
N ARG A 42 0.65 4.64 14.55
CA ARG A 42 0.04 4.70 15.90
C ARG A 42 -0.01 3.34 16.57
N PHE A 43 -0.34 2.29 15.82
CA PHE A 43 -0.30 0.92 16.32
C PHE A 43 1.10 0.56 16.85
N ALA A 44 2.16 0.92 16.13
CA ALA A 44 3.53 0.69 16.57
C ALA A 44 3.87 1.47 17.85
N LEU A 45 3.42 2.73 17.98
CA LEU A 45 3.65 3.54 19.18
C LEU A 45 2.95 2.98 20.42
N ILE A 46 1.77 2.36 20.25
CA ILE A 46 1.01 1.76 21.35
C ILE A 46 1.60 0.40 21.76
N ASN A 47 1.92 -0.45 20.77
CA ASN A 47 2.29 -1.84 21.03
C ASN A 47 3.81 -2.07 21.16
N ASN A 48 4.63 -1.25 20.51
CA ASN A 48 6.10 -1.31 20.55
C ASN A 48 6.68 -0.08 21.27
N SER A 49 6.01 0.35 22.35
CA SER A 49 6.31 1.61 23.03
C SER A 49 7.72 1.67 23.64
N GLU A 50 8.35 0.55 24.00
CA GLU A 50 9.68 0.56 24.61
C GLU A 50 10.79 0.96 23.63
N GLU A 51 10.75 0.48 22.37
CA GLU A 51 11.79 0.76 21.38
C GLU A 51 11.65 2.16 20.76
N LEU A 52 10.41 2.68 20.71
CA LEU A 52 10.12 4.00 20.17
C LEU A 52 10.12 5.10 21.23
N ARG A 53 10.16 4.74 22.52
CA ARG A 53 10.01 5.69 23.64
C ARG A 53 10.96 6.87 23.59
N ASP A 54 12.20 6.63 23.17
CA ASP A 54 13.25 7.64 23.09
C ASP A 54 12.98 8.66 21.97
N TYR A 55 12.12 8.33 21.00
CA TYR A 55 11.80 9.18 19.85
C TYR A 55 10.40 9.79 19.96
N CYS A 56 9.39 8.97 20.20
CA CYS A 56 8.00 9.37 20.31
C CYS A 56 7.19 8.33 21.11
N PHE A 57 6.29 8.81 21.96
CA PHE A 57 5.35 8.00 22.71
C PHE A 57 3.99 8.68 22.81
N VAL A 58 2.95 7.90 23.10
CA VAL A 58 1.58 8.42 23.35
C VAL A 58 1.44 8.66 24.86
N ASN A 59 1.03 9.87 25.25
CA ASN A 59 0.77 10.20 26.66
C ASN A 59 -0.61 9.69 27.13
N ASP A 60 -0.90 9.81 28.44
CA ASP A 60 -2.17 9.37 29.04
C ASP A 60 -3.42 10.07 28.46
N ALA A 61 -3.23 11.22 27.81
CA ALA A 61 -4.28 11.99 27.16
C ALA A 61 -4.44 11.66 25.66
N GLY A 62 -3.64 10.72 25.11
CA GLY A 62 -3.73 10.28 23.73
C GLY A 62 -2.95 11.13 22.72
N TYR A 63 -2.13 12.08 23.19
CA TYR A 63 -1.29 12.94 22.34
C TYR A 63 0.12 12.36 22.18
N LEU A 64 0.75 12.70 21.06
CA LEU A 64 2.14 12.33 20.78
C LEU A 64 3.09 13.28 21.51
N GLU A 65 4.03 12.72 22.25
CA GLU A 65 5.12 13.44 22.93
C GLU A 65 6.48 12.82 22.59
N GLY A 66 7.55 13.61 22.73
CA GLY A 66 8.92 13.22 22.41
C GLY A 66 9.58 14.14 21.37
N ASP A 67 10.89 13.99 21.20
CA ASP A 67 11.69 14.85 20.33
C ASP A 67 11.28 14.76 18.85
N TYR A 68 10.61 13.68 18.44
CA TYR A 68 10.17 13.43 17.07
C TYR A 68 8.64 13.47 16.90
N ALA A 69 7.88 13.89 17.92
CA ALA A 69 6.42 13.85 17.91
C ALA A 69 5.80 14.52 16.67
N ASP A 70 6.24 15.73 16.32
CA ASP A 70 5.75 16.46 15.14
C ASP A 70 5.96 15.70 13.83
N TYR A 71 7.07 14.96 13.71
CA TYR A 71 7.36 14.16 12.52
C TYR A 71 6.53 12.89 12.46
N PHE A 72 6.20 12.30 13.61
CA PHE A 72 5.29 11.16 13.70
C PHE A 72 3.85 11.57 13.38
N GLU A 73 3.40 12.71 13.90
CA GLU A 73 2.10 13.32 13.57
C GLU A 73 1.98 13.54 12.06
N GLN A 74 3.01 14.15 11.45
CA GLN A 74 3.06 14.34 10.00
C GLN A 74 3.06 13.00 9.26
N ALA A 75 3.78 11.99 9.74
CA ALA A 75 3.82 10.67 9.10
C ALA A 75 2.46 9.96 9.15
N ILE A 76 1.76 10.01 10.29
CA ILE A 76 0.41 9.46 10.47
C ILE A 76 -0.57 10.17 9.52
N SER A 77 -0.49 11.50 9.41
CA SER A 77 -1.38 12.25 8.51
C SER A 77 -1.16 11.94 7.01
N LEU A 78 0.03 11.47 6.63
CA LEU A 78 0.38 11.11 5.26
C LEU A 78 0.23 9.59 5.00
N GLU A 79 -0.05 8.81 6.03
CA GLU A 79 -0.26 7.37 5.90
C GLU A 79 -1.49 7.09 5.02
N GLY A 80 -1.39 6.07 4.17
CA GLY A 80 -2.45 5.74 3.21
C GLY A 80 -2.57 6.70 2.01
N THR A 81 -1.81 7.79 1.96
CA THR A 81 -1.85 8.70 0.80
C THR A 81 -1.18 8.09 -0.44
N PHE A 82 -1.75 8.34 -1.62
CA PHE A 82 -1.21 7.86 -2.88
C PHE A 82 0.10 8.56 -3.24
N LYS A 83 1.22 7.85 -3.09
CA LYS A 83 2.56 8.38 -3.42
C LYS A 83 2.91 8.29 -4.91
N THR A 84 2.44 7.24 -5.59
CA THR A 84 2.77 6.95 -6.99
C THR A 84 1.62 6.23 -7.66
N GLN A 85 1.37 6.49 -8.94
CA GLN A 85 0.51 5.64 -9.76
C GLN A 85 1.21 4.29 -9.98
N GLY A 86 0.68 3.25 -9.34
CA GLY A 86 1.09 1.87 -9.58
C GLY A 86 0.45 1.35 -10.86
N LYS A 87 1.20 0.59 -11.67
CA LYS A 87 0.60 -0.19 -12.76
C LYS A 87 0.17 -1.54 -12.19
N HIS A 88 -1.13 -1.84 -12.19
CA HIS A 88 -1.59 -3.20 -11.97
C HIS A 88 -1.33 -3.99 -13.26
N ALA A 89 -0.20 -4.70 -13.33
CA ALA A 89 0.22 -5.40 -14.55
C ALA A 89 -0.76 -6.50 -14.98
N ALA A 90 -1.67 -6.91 -14.09
CA ALA A 90 -2.64 -7.99 -14.26
C ALA A 90 -4.08 -7.52 -14.53
N GLY A 91 -4.39 -6.22 -14.39
CA GLY A 91 -5.77 -5.73 -14.54
C GLY A 91 -6.07 -5.30 -15.97
N VAL A 92 -7.07 -5.93 -16.60
CA VAL A 92 -7.60 -5.57 -17.92
C VAL A 92 -9.05 -5.10 -17.77
N VAL A 93 -9.38 -3.97 -18.39
CA VAL A 93 -10.75 -3.45 -18.45
C VAL A 93 -11.24 -3.47 -19.88
N ILE A 94 -12.47 -3.98 -20.07
CA ILE A 94 -13.14 -4.07 -21.37
C ILE A 94 -14.39 -3.18 -21.34
N SER A 95 -14.47 -2.25 -22.29
CA SER A 95 -15.58 -1.33 -22.49
C SER A 95 -16.24 -1.57 -23.85
N SER A 96 -17.56 -1.34 -23.94
CA SER A 96 -18.31 -1.32 -25.21
C SER A 96 -17.87 -0.17 -26.12
N ASP A 97 -17.58 0.97 -25.51
CA ASP A 97 -17.15 2.19 -26.18
C ASP A 97 -15.63 2.36 -26.06
N ARG A 98 -15.07 3.26 -26.87
CA ARG A 98 -13.63 3.52 -26.85
C ARG A 98 -13.22 4.06 -25.49
N LEU A 99 -12.21 3.44 -24.87
CA LEU A 99 -11.79 3.78 -23.50
C LEU A 99 -11.50 5.27 -23.29
N HIS A 100 -10.94 5.97 -24.27
CA HIS A 100 -10.65 7.41 -24.16
C HIS A 100 -11.89 8.32 -24.18
N GLU A 101 -13.06 7.79 -24.57
CA GLU A 101 -14.34 8.52 -24.55
C GLU A 101 -15.04 8.37 -23.19
N VAL A 102 -14.71 7.33 -22.43
CA VAL A 102 -15.35 6.98 -21.14
C VAL A 102 -14.42 7.12 -19.93
N CYS A 103 -13.10 7.13 -20.14
CA CYS A 103 -12.08 7.19 -19.10
C CYS A 103 -10.89 8.06 -19.55
N PRO A 104 -10.39 8.98 -18.71
CA PRO A 104 -9.14 9.69 -18.98
C PRO A 104 -7.98 8.71 -19.16
N MET A 105 -7.19 8.91 -20.22
CA MET A 105 -6.04 8.04 -20.54
C MET A 105 -4.73 8.70 -20.12
N VAL A 106 -3.82 7.92 -19.52
CA VAL A 106 -2.52 8.39 -19.01
C VAL A 106 -1.38 7.78 -19.83
N ASP A 107 -0.40 8.62 -20.17
CA ASP A 107 0.81 8.20 -20.87
C ASP A 107 1.77 7.47 -19.90
N GLN A 108 2.32 6.36 -20.35
CA GLN A 108 3.31 5.61 -19.57
C GLN A 108 4.69 6.29 -19.61
N ARG A 109 5.37 6.34 -18.45
CA ARG A 109 6.73 6.91 -18.34
C ARG A 109 7.77 6.18 -19.20
N SER A 110 7.59 4.89 -19.47
CA SER A 110 8.51 4.07 -20.28
C SER A 110 8.35 4.27 -21.78
N GLY A 111 7.35 5.03 -22.24
CA GLY A 111 6.89 5.00 -23.63
C GLY A 111 6.14 3.70 -23.91
N GLY A 112 4.93 3.80 -24.44
CA GLY A 112 4.05 2.65 -24.65
C GLY A 112 2.60 3.07 -24.88
N GLU A 113 1.70 2.09 -24.92
CA GLU A 113 0.26 2.33 -25.00
C GLU A 113 -0.26 3.03 -23.74
N LYS A 114 -1.26 3.90 -23.93
CA LYS A 114 -1.89 4.62 -22.83
C LYS A 114 -2.64 3.66 -21.92
N ILE A 115 -2.65 3.96 -20.63
CA ILE A 115 -3.41 3.22 -19.62
C ILE A 115 -4.63 4.02 -19.18
N ALA A 116 -5.64 3.35 -18.67
CA ALA A 116 -6.75 4.01 -18.00
C ALA A 116 -6.22 4.76 -16.77
N GLY A 117 -6.70 5.99 -16.57
CA GLY A 117 -6.32 6.85 -15.45
C GLY A 117 -7.19 6.70 -14.21
N LEU A 118 -8.28 5.94 -14.32
CA LEU A 118 -9.15 5.59 -13.20
C LEU A 118 -8.79 4.23 -12.64
N GLU A 119 -9.06 4.04 -11.35
CA GLU A 119 -8.89 2.75 -10.68
C GLU A 119 -9.89 1.73 -11.23
N MET A 120 -9.54 0.46 -11.07
CA MET A 120 -10.31 -0.63 -11.65
C MET A 120 -11.71 -0.75 -11.03
N ALA A 121 -11.83 -0.47 -9.73
CA ALA A 121 -13.10 -0.44 -9.02
C ALA A 121 -14.02 0.70 -9.51
N ASP A 122 -13.44 1.85 -9.87
CA ASP A 122 -14.21 2.98 -10.40
C ASP A 122 -14.75 2.65 -11.80
N LEU A 123 -13.93 2.00 -12.64
CA LEU A 123 -14.35 1.58 -13.98
C LEU A 123 -15.43 0.49 -13.93
N GLU A 124 -15.34 -0.42 -12.97
CA GLU A 124 -16.38 -1.41 -12.70
C GLU A 124 -17.69 -0.73 -12.24
N ALA A 125 -17.60 0.26 -11.35
CA ALA A 125 -18.76 1.04 -10.90
C ALA A 125 -19.42 1.84 -12.04
N LEU A 126 -18.65 2.23 -13.05
CA LEU A 126 -19.16 2.84 -14.30
C LEU A 126 -19.81 1.81 -15.25
N GLY A 127 -19.74 0.51 -14.94
CA GLY A 127 -20.37 -0.57 -15.70
C GLY A 127 -19.45 -1.23 -16.72
N HIS A 128 -18.15 -0.99 -16.66
CA HIS A 128 -17.18 -1.69 -17.52
C HIS A 128 -16.79 -3.04 -16.94
N VAL A 129 -16.41 -3.98 -17.82
CA VAL A 129 -16.06 -5.33 -17.40
C VAL A 129 -14.61 -5.37 -16.95
N LYS A 130 -14.41 -5.91 -15.74
CA LYS A 130 -13.14 -6.11 -15.08
C LYS A 130 -12.61 -7.53 -15.31
N PHE A 131 -11.36 -7.69 -15.72
CA PHE A 131 -10.64 -8.97 -15.74
C PHE A 131 -9.31 -8.86 -14.97
N ASP A 132 -9.15 -9.66 -13.93
CA ASP A 132 -7.89 -9.80 -13.19
C ASP A 132 -7.14 -11.05 -13.64
N VAL A 133 -5.95 -10.88 -14.20
CA VAL A 133 -5.08 -11.98 -14.63
C VAL A 133 -4.13 -12.36 -13.50
N LEU A 134 -4.51 -13.35 -12.69
CA LEU A 134 -3.69 -13.84 -11.58
C LEU A 134 -2.71 -14.92 -12.05
N GLY A 135 -1.41 -14.59 -12.08
CA GLY A 135 -0.34 -15.54 -12.39
C GLY A 135 0.01 -16.42 -11.18
N ILE A 136 -0.63 -17.59 -11.05
CA ILE A 136 -0.35 -18.54 -9.96
C ILE A 136 0.62 -19.62 -10.46
N ASN A 137 1.87 -19.59 -9.99
CA ASN A 137 2.89 -20.60 -10.32
C ASN A 137 2.45 -22.06 -10.02
N LEU A 138 1.54 -22.25 -9.07
CA LEU A 138 0.97 -23.57 -8.76
C LEU A 138 0.16 -24.13 -9.93
N LEU A 139 -0.64 -23.29 -10.60
CA LEU A 139 -1.46 -23.72 -11.73
C LEU A 139 -0.56 -24.19 -12.88
N ASP A 140 0.48 -23.42 -13.20
CA ASP A 140 1.47 -23.79 -14.22
C ASP A 140 2.13 -25.13 -13.91
N LYS A 141 2.47 -25.38 -12.64
CA LYS A 141 3.06 -26.67 -12.20
C LYS A 141 2.09 -27.82 -12.36
N ILE A 142 0.82 -27.64 -12.01
CA ILE A 142 -0.21 -28.68 -12.14
C ILE A 142 -0.43 -29.01 -13.61
N MET A 143 -0.59 -27.99 -14.45
CA MET A 143 -0.71 -28.17 -15.90
C MET A 143 0.50 -28.91 -16.47
N LYS A 144 1.71 -28.60 -15.99
CA LYS A 144 2.91 -29.32 -16.45
C LYS A 144 2.96 -30.78 -16.01
N ILE A 145 2.44 -31.10 -14.82
CA ILE A 145 2.33 -32.47 -14.35
C ILE A 145 1.34 -33.25 -15.23
N GLU A 146 0.20 -32.67 -15.56
CA GLU A 146 -0.79 -33.26 -16.46
C GLU A 146 -0.18 -33.56 -17.83
N GLU A 147 0.52 -32.61 -18.45
CA GLU A 147 1.23 -32.82 -19.73
C GLU A 147 2.19 -34.02 -19.68
N VAL A 148 3.00 -34.12 -18.61
CA VAL A 148 3.96 -35.22 -18.45
C VAL A 148 3.27 -36.56 -18.24
N LEU A 149 2.13 -36.59 -17.53
CA LEU A 149 1.35 -37.81 -17.32
C LEU A 149 0.64 -38.28 -18.59
N ASP A 150 0.16 -37.35 -19.41
CA ASP A 150 -0.48 -37.62 -20.69
C ASP A 150 0.52 -37.99 -21.81
N GLY A 151 1.83 -37.93 -21.51
CA GLY A 151 2.89 -38.38 -22.40
C GLY A 151 3.21 -37.41 -23.54
N ASN A 152 2.88 -36.12 -23.38
CA ASN A 152 3.28 -35.04 -24.28
C ASN A 152 4.52 -34.28 -23.78
#